data_AF-A0A948RBL2-F1
#
_entry.id   AF-A0A948RBL2-F1
#
_cell.length_a   1.000
_cell.length_b   1.000
_cell.length_c   1.000
_cell.angle_alpha   90.00
_cell.angle_beta   90.00
_cell.angle_gamma   90.00
#
_symmetry.space_group_name_H-M   'P 1'
#
loop_
_entity.id
_entity.type
_entity.pdbx_description
1 polymer ?
#
loop_
_entity_poly.entity_id
_entity_poly.type
_entity_poly.pdbx_seq_one_letter_code
_entity_poly.pdbx_strand_id
1 'polypeptide(L)'
;MLKQRLLTTLWGLPLITAAIWFGEPWFTIVVAPFGLLAIYEFYKIVASKQVSPLMVFGIIGTLLFILSPHFPYYTYGVTTQILLTSLLLLSLIWLLRHPQREEAFARWAWTMAGILYVGWLLSYLIALR
;
A
#
# COMPACT_ATOMS: atom_id res chain seq x y z
N MET A 1 11.04 28.09 9.14
CA MET A 1 11.20 26.62 9.30
C MET A 1 10.49 26.07 10.53
N LEU A 2 10.72 26.58 11.76
CA LEU A 2 10.03 26.03 12.96
C LEU A 2 8.50 26.24 12.94
N LYS A 3 8.03 27.42 12.50
CA LYS A 3 6.60 27.77 12.43
C LYS A 3 5.81 26.80 11.53
N GLN A 4 6.35 26.44 10.36
CA GLN A 4 5.72 25.50 9.43
C GLN A 4 5.60 24.09 10.03
N ARG A 5 6.66 23.62 10.73
CA ARG A 5 6.64 22.32 11.42
C ARG A 5 5.61 22.29 12.55
N LEU A 6 5.53 23.36 13.34
CA LEU A 6 4.51 23.51 14.38
C LEU A 6 3.09 23.48 13.81
N LEU A 7 2.85 24.21 12.71
CA LEU A 7 1.56 24.21 12.01
C LEU A 7 1.19 22.80 11.53
N THR A 8 2.10 22.08 10.86
CA THR A 8 1.80 20.72 10.37
C THR A 8 1.52 19.74 11.50
N THR A 9 2.24 19.83 12.62
CA THR A 9 2.00 18.97 13.79
C THR A 9 0.67 19.31 14.46
N LEU A 10 0.34 20.60 14.58
CA LEU A 10 -0.88 21.07 15.23
C LEU A 10 -2.15 20.69 14.45
N TRP A 11 -2.05 20.50 13.13
CA TRP A 11 -3.15 19.99 12.30
C TRP A 11 -3.15 18.47 12.17
N GLY A 12 -1.98 17.87 11.94
CA GLY A 12 -1.87 16.42 11.70
C GLY A 12 -2.21 15.59 12.92
N LEU A 13 -1.81 16.04 14.12
CA LEU A 13 -2.03 15.28 15.35
C LEU A 13 -3.52 15.20 15.71
N PRO A 14 -4.30 16.29 15.76
CA PRO A 14 -5.74 16.22 15.98
C PRO A 14 -6.48 15.45 14.88
N LEU A 15 -6.07 15.60 13.61
CA LEU A 15 -6.69 14.87 12.50
C LEU A 15 -6.57 13.35 12.68
N ILE A 16 -5.37 12.85 12.97
CA ILE A 16 -5.13 11.43 13.21
C ILE A 16 -5.87 10.97 14.47
N THR A 17 -5.84 11.76 15.54
CA THR A 17 -6.52 11.42 16.79
C THR A 17 -8.03 11.31 16.60
N ALA A 18 -8.63 12.24 15.83
CA ALA A 18 -10.04 12.20 15.48
C ALA A 18 -10.37 10.99 14.59
N ALA A 19 -9.54 10.71 13.58
CA ALA A 19 -9.74 9.55 12.69
C ALA A 19 -9.71 8.23 13.47
N ILE A 20 -8.78 8.11 14.44
CA ILE A 20 -8.77 6.98 15.37
C ILE A 20 -10.05 7.01 16.20
N TRP A 21 -10.40 8.11 16.86
CA TRP A 21 -11.59 8.17 17.73
C TRP A 21 -12.89 7.73 17.03
N PHE A 22 -13.15 8.22 15.81
CA PHE A 22 -14.37 7.90 15.07
C PHE A 22 -14.37 6.51 14.40
N GLY A 23 -13.21 5.88 14.19
CA GLY A 23 -13.12 4.54 13.62
C GLY A 23 -13.50 4.46 12.14
N GLU A 24 -14.08 3.35 11.70
CA GLU A 24 -14.58 3.19 10.33
C GLU A 24 -15.76 4.13 10.02
N PRO A 25 -15.86 4.71 8.81
CA PRO A 25 -14.91 4.63 7.68
C PRO A 25 -13.82 5.72 7.72
N TRP A 26 -13.86 6.63 8.70
CA TRP A 26 -13.01 7.82 8.77
C TRP A 26 -11.53 7.50 8.84
N PHE A 27 -11.17 6.45 9.60
CA PHE A 27 -9.80 5.99 9.72
C PHE A 27 -9.22 5.58 8.35
N THR A 28 -9.97 4.79 7.58
CA THR A 28 -9.58 4.38 6.22
C THR A 28 -9.48 5.57 5.28
N ILE A 29 -10.42 6.51 5.34
CA ILE A 29 -10.39 7.72 4.50
C ILE A 29 -9.12 8.53 4.73
N VAL A 30 -8.60 8.56 5.96
CA VAL A 30 -7.33 9.22 6.27
C VAL A 30 -6.14 8.34 5.88
N VAL A 31 -6.12 7.06 6.24
CA VAL A 31 -4.98 6.15 6.01
C VAL A 31 -4.77 5.87 4.52
N ALA A 32 -5.83 5.76 3.72
CA ALA A 32 -5.73 5.38 2.31
C ALA A 32 -4.90 6.39 1.47
N PRO A 33 -5.17 7.71 1.48
CA PRO A 33 -4.30 8.68 0.82
C PRO A 33 -2.84 8.62 1.28
N PHE A 34 -2.58 8.47 2.58
CA PHE A 34 -1.21 8.35 3.08
C PHE A 34 -0.53 7.06 2.62
N GLY A 35 -1.25 5.94 2.55
CA GLY A 35 -0.75 4.69 1.99
C GLY A 35 -0.43 4.80 0.50
N LEU A 36 -1.27 5.49 -0.27
CA LEU A 36 -1.04 5.76 -1.69
C LEU A 36 0.17 6.68 -1.92
N LEU A 37 0.34 7.70 -1.07
CA LEU A 37 1.54 8.55 -1.10
C LEU A 37 2.79 7.75 -0.72
N ALA A 38 2.72 6.92 0.31
CA ALA A 38 3.83 6.10 0.77
C ALA A 38 4.31 5.12 -0.32
N ILE A 39 3.39 4.41 -0.98
CA ILE A 39 3.77 3.49 -2.07
C ILE A 39 4.31 4.25 -3.29
N TYR A 40 3.75 5.42 -3.59
CA TYR A 40 4.23 6.28 -4.67
C TYR A 40 5.67 6.74 -4.41
N GLU A 41 5.97 7.24 -3.21
CA GLU A 41 7.31 7.66 -2.82
C GLU A 41 8.29 6.50 -2.79
N PHE A 42 7.87 5.35 -2.25
CA PHE A 42 8.67 4.12 -2.26
C PHE A 42 9.08 3.74 -3.68
N TYR A 43 8.14 3.70 -4.64
CA TYR A 43 8.46 3.39 -6.02
C TYR A 43 9.29 4.46 -6.73
N LYS A 44 9.12 5.73 -6.39
CA LYS A 44 9.97 6.82 -6.90
C LYS A 44 11.42 6.65 -6.45
N ILE A 45 11.64 6.26 -5.19
CA ILE A 45 12.98 5.96 -4.66
C ILE A 45 13.58 4.75 -5.37
N VAL A 46 12.81 3.68 -5.57
CA VAL A 46 13.30 2.49 -6.29
C VAL A 46 13.64 2.82 -7.74
N ALA A 47 12.79 3.59 -8.43
CA ALA A 47 13.02 4.01 -9.81
C ALA A 47 14.30 4.85 -9.98
N SER A 48 14.71 5.59 -8.94
CA SER A 48 15.97 6.34 -8.96
C SER A 48 17.23 5.45 -9.04
N LYS A 49 17.11 4.16 -8.71
CA LYS A 49 18.18 3.16 -8.78
C LYS A 49 18.15 2.33 -10.07
N GLN A 50 17.64 2.90 -11.17
CA GLN A 50 17.48 2.29 -12.50
C GLN A 50 16.49 1.13 -12.59
N VAL A 51 15.94 0.62 -11.49
CA VAL A 51 14.88 -0.39 -11.50
C VAL A 51 13.52 0.29 -11.51
N SER A 52 12.84 0.36 -12.66
CA SER A 52 11.47 0.92 -12.74
C SER A 52 10.45 -0.08 -12.20
N PRO A 53 9.74 0.14 -11.07
CA PRO A 53 8.71 -0.78 -10.58
C PRO A 53 7.47 -0.82 -11.50
N LEU A 54 6.57 -1.78 -11.32
CA LEU A 54 5.22 -1.73 -11.92
C LEU A 54 4.32 -0.83 -11.07
N MET A 55 4.53 0.49 -11.16
CA MET A 55 3.96 1.48 -10.26
C MET A 55 2.43 1.41 -10.17
N VAL A 56 1.75 1.31 -11.31
CA VAL A 56 0.28 1.21 -11.38
C VAL A 56 -0.23 -0.06 -10.70
N PHE A 57 0.41 -1.21 -11.00
CA PHE A 57 0.05 -2.49 -10.40
C PHE A 57 0.22 -2.45 -8.87
N GLY A 58 1.30 -1.85 -8.40
CA GLY A 58 1.58 -1.70 -6.99
C GLY A 58 0.64 -0.74 -6.25
N ILE A 59 0.27 0.37 -6.87
CA ILE A 59 -0.72 1.31 -6.33
C ILE A 59 -2.09 0.63 -6.21
N ILE A 60 -2.55 -0.07 -7.25
CA ILE A 60 -3.82 -0.82 -7.23
C ILE A 60 -3.77 -1.91 -6.16
N GLY A 61 -2.68 -2.69 -6.11
CA GLY A 61 -2.49 -3.73 -5.10
C GLY A 61 -2.55 -3.19 -3.67
N THR A 62 -1.85 -2.09 -3.42
CA THR A 62 -1.84 -1.41 -2.11
C THR A 62 -3.25 -0.94 -1.74
N LEU A 63 -3.97 -0.34 -2.68
CA LEU A 63 -5.35 0.11 -2.45
C LEU A 63 -6.29 -1.06 -2.13
N LEU A 64 -6.18 -2.17 -2.85
CA LEU A 64 -6.98 -3.37 -2.59
C LEU A 64 -6.72 -3.95 -1.20
N PHE A 65 -5.47 -3.96 -0.74
CA PHE A 65 -5.15 -4.35 0.65
C PHE A 65 -5.73 -3.39 1.67
N ILE A 66 -5.61 -2.08 1.47
CA ILE A 66 -6.17 -1.06 2.37
C ILE A 66 -7.69 -1.20 2.52
N LEU A 67 -8.38 -1.59 1.44
CA LEU A 67 -9.83 -1.79 1.45
C LEU A 67 -10.24 -3.18 1.94
N SER A 68 -9.33 -4.16 2.01
CA SER A 68 -9.67 -5.54 2.36
C SER A 68 -10.37 -5.71 3.73
N PRO A 69 -10.08 -4.91 4.78
CA PRO A 69 -10.75 -5.01 6.08
C PRO A 69 -12.25 -4.70 6.06
N HIS A 70 -12.74 -3.95 5.07
CA HIS A 70 -14.15 -3.55 4.98
C HIS A 70 -15.04 -4.66 4.42
N PHE A 71 -14.45 -5.76 3.94
CA PHE A 71 -15.22 -6.94 3.59
C PHE A 71 -15.62 -7.69 4.87
N PRO A 72 -16.74 -8.45 4.85
CA PRO A 72 -17.26 -9.10 6.04
C PRO A 72 -16.21 -9.91 6.80
N TYR A 73 -16.22 -9.82 8.13
CA TYR A 73 -15.20 -10.38 9.02
C TYR A 73 -14.90 -11.88 8.78
N TYR A 74 -15.94 -12.68 8.53
CA TYR A 74 -15.82 -14.11 8.18
C TYR A 74 -15.09 -14.36 6.86
N THR A 75 -15.05 -13.37 5.98
CA THR A 75 -14.38 -13.44 4.68
C THR A 75 -13.02 -12.72 4.70
N TYR A 76 -12.71 -11.85 5.69
CA TYR A 76 -11.47 -11.06 5.69
C TYR A 76 -10.18 -11.88 5.49
N GLY A 77 -10.03 -12.99 6.23
CA GLY A 77 -8.88 -13.88 6.08
C GLY A 77 -8.80 -14.50 4.68
N VAL A 78 -9.94 -14.96 4.17
CA VAL A 78 -10.07 -15.56 2.83
C VAL A 78 -9.82 -14.52 1.74
N THR A 79 -10.37 -13.32 1.86
CA THR A 79 -10.17 -12.19 0.94
C THR A 79 -8.70 -11.80 0.87
N THR A 80 -8.03 -11.69 2.01
CA THR A 80 -6.60 -11.35 2.06
C THR A 80 -5.75 -12.45 1.44
N GLN A 81 -6.07 -13.73 1.67
CA GLN A 81 -5.40 -14.86 1.04
C GLN A 81 -5.61 -14.89 -0.48
N ILE A 82 -6.83 -14.65 -0.97
CA ILE A 82 -7.14 -14.57 -2.39
C ILE A 82 -6.44 -13.38 -3.04
N LEU A 83 -6.42 -12.22 -2.38
CA LEU A 83 -5.70 -11.03 -2.85
C LEU A 83 -4.21 -11.30 -2.95
N LEU A 84 -3.57 -11.83 -1.91
CA LEU A 84 -2.15 -12.20 -1.95
C LEU A 84 -1.86 -13.21 -3.06
N THR A 85 -2.66 -14.27 -3.15
CA THR A 85 -2.45 -15.35 -4.13
C THR A 85 -2.63 -14.85 -5.55
N SER A 86 -3.71 -14.11 -5.83
CA SER A 86 -3.96 -13.54 -7.15
C SER A 86 -2.90 -12.53 -7.55
N LEU A 87 -2.46 -11.68 -6.63
CA LEU A 87 -1.47 -10.66 -6.90
C LEU A 87 -0.08 -11.24 -7.14
N LEU A 88 0.29 -12.30 -6.42
CA LEU A 88 1.49 -13.11 -6.69
C LEU A 88 1.39 -13.84 -8.03
N LEU A 89 0.29 -14.56 -8.30
CA LEU A 89 0.14 -15.33 -9.55
C LEU A 89 0.09 -14.44 -10.78
N LEU A 90 -0.72 -13.36 -10.77
CA LEU A 90 -0.84 -12.43 -11.90
C LEU A 90 0.49 -11.74 -12.18
N SER A 91 1.20 -11.32 -11.14
CA SER A 91 2.51 -10.68 -11.31
C SER A 91 3.58 -11.65 -11.82
N LEU A 92 3.53 -12.91 -11.40
CA LEU A 92 4.46 -13.94 -11.88
C LEU A 92 4.16 -14.32 -13.33
N ILE A 93 2.88 -14.52 -13.69
CA ILE A 93 2.45 -14.76 -15.08
C ILE A 93 2.89 -13.60 -15.98
N TRP A 94 2.76 -12.36 -15.50
CA TRP A 94 3.25 -11.18 -16.21
C TRP A 94 4.77 -11.23 -16.40
N LEU A 95 5.52 -11.58 -15.36
CA LEU A 95 6.98 -11.69 -15.40
C LEU A 95 7.44 -12.76 -16.41
N LEU A 96 6.81 -13.94 -16.39
CA LEU A 96 7.08 -15.05 -17.31
C LEU A 96 6.82 -14.70 -18.78
N ARG A 97 5.86 -13.82 -19.06
CA ARG A 97 5.56 -13.33 -20.42
C ARG A 97 6.55 -12.28 -20.92
N HIS A 98 7.36 -11.68 -20.05
CA HIS A 98 8.35 -10.67 -20.39
C HIS A 98 9.78 -11.03 -19.92
N PRO A 99 10.35 -12.17 -20.37
CA PRO A 99 11.60 -12.72 -19.82
C PRO A 99 12.88 -11.95 -20.21
N GLN A 100 12.82 -10.96 -21.10
CA GLN A 100 14.00 -10.37 -21.78
C GLN A 100 14.58 -9.11 -21.12
N ARG A 101 14.44 -8.93 -19.81
CA ARG A 101 15.09 -7.80 -19.10
C ARG A 101 15.84 -8.36 -17.90
N GLU A 102 17.16 -8.17 -17.86
CA GLU A 102 18.01 -8.56 -16.71
C GLU A 102 17.48 -7.99 -15.38
N GLU A 103 16.72 -6.89 -15.44
CA GLU A 103 16.08 -6.23 -14.30
C GLU A 103 14.63 -6.66 -14.03
N ALA A 104 14.04 -7.56 -14.82
CA ALA A 104 12.62 -7.93 -14.70
C ALA A 104 12.28 -8.49 -13.32
N PHE A 105 13.15 -9.38 -12.80
CA PHE A 105 12.98 -9.96 -11.48
C PHE A 105 13.13 -8.91 -10.37
N ALA A 106 14.14 -8.04 -10.46
CA ALA A 106 14.33 -6.95 -9.49
C ALA A 106 13.12 -6.00 -9.48
N ARG A 107 12.61 -5.63 -10.65
CA ARG A 107 11.38 -4.83 -10.82
C ARG A 107 10.18 -5.49 -10.15
N TRP A 108 9.98 -6.78 -10.37
CA TRP A 108 8.92 -7.56 -9.74
C TRP A 108 9.08 -7.60 -8.22
N ALA A 109 10.28 -7.93 -7.73
CA ALA A 109 10.59 -8.05 -6.31
C ALA A 109 10.33 -6.74 -5.56
N TRP A 110 10.76 -5.60 -6.11
CA TRP A 110 10.47 -4.30 -5.51
C TRP A 110 8.99 -3.93 -5.57
N THR A 111 8.28 -4.31 -6.64
CA THR A 111 6.84 -4.10 -6.73
C THR A 111 6.12 -4.87 -5.61
N MET A 112 6.43 -6.16 -5.45
CA MET A 112 5.88 -7.00 -4.39
C MET A 112 6.25 -6.48 -2.99
N ALA A 113 7.52 -6.13 -2.78
CA ALA A 113 7.98 -5.58 -1.51
C ALA A 113 7.17 -4.33 -1.12
N GLY A 114 6.90 -3.43 -2.06
CA GLY A 114 6.07 -2.26 -1.80
C GLY A 114 4.63 -2.61 -1.41
N ILE A 115 3.99 -3.53 -2.14
CA ILE A 115 2.60 -3.92 -1.87
C ILE A 115 2.46 -4.60 -0.51
N LEU A 116 3.39 -5.53 -0.20
CA LEU A 116 3.37 -6.25 1.07
C LEU A 116 3.76 -5.35 2.24
N TYR A 117 4.75 -4.47 2.06
CA TYR A 117 5.20 -3.59 3.14
C TYR A 117 4.21 -2.46 3.43
N VAL A 118 3.71 -1.79 2.39
CA VAL A 118 2.79 -0.65 2.57
C VAL A 118 1.35 -1.14 2.66
N GLY A 119 0.87 -1.86 1.65
CA GLY A 119 -0.53 -2.28 1.57
C GLY A 119 -0.93 -3.26 2.67
N TRP A 120 -0.24 -4.39 2.76
CA TRP A 120 -0.63 -5.46 3.69
C TRP A 120 -0.42 -5.05 5.16
N LEU A 121 0.65 -4.33 5.52
CA LEU A 121 0.80 -3.85 6.90
C LEU A 121 -0.25 -2.78 7.26
N LEU A 122 -0.61 -1.89 6.33
CA LEU A 122 -1.68 -0.92 6.58
C LEU A 122 -3.06 -1.59 6.69
N SER A 123 -3.30 -2.70 5.99
CA SER A 123 -4.57 -3.44 6.13
C SER A 123 -4.74 -3.98 7.55
N TYR A 124 -3.66 -4.45 8.20
CA TYR A 124 -3.71 -4.85 9.61
C TYR A 124 -3.94 -3.66 10.55
N LEU A 125 -3.34 -2.51 10.26
CA LEU A 125 -3.53 -1.30 11.05
C LEU A 125 -5.00 -0.85 11.03
N ILE A 126 -5.66 -0.95 9.86
CA ILE A 126 -7.09 -0.69 9.72
C ILE A 126 -7.93 -1.77 10.42
N ALA A 127 -7.61 -3.05 10.23
CA ALA A 127 -8.35 -4.16 10.84
C ALA A 127 -8.27 -4.19 12.38
N LEU A 128 -7.26 -3.55 12.99
CA LEU A 128 -7.12 -3.45 14.44
C LEU A 128 -8.04 -2.38 15.04
N ARG A 129 -8.49 -1.41 14.24
CA ARG A 129 -9.25 -0.26 14.74
C ARG A 129 -10.75 -0.52 14.71
#